data_AF-A0A7C5H0G9-F1
#
_entry.id   AF-A0A7C5H0G9-F1
#
_cell.length_a   1.000
_cell.length_b   1.000
_cell.length_c   1.000
_cell.angle_alpha   90.00
_cell.angle_beta   90.00
_cell.angle_gamma   90.00
#
_symmetry.space_group_name_H-M   'P 1'
#
loop_
_entity.id
_entity.type
_entity.pdbx_description
1 polymer ?
#
loop_
_entity_poly.entity_id
_entity_poly.type
_entity_poly.pdbx_seq_one_letter_code
_entity_poly.pdbx_strand_id
1 'polypeptide(L)'
;MTRFVPAIITSLVIMLLLPPVAVGRSSTEGSPLALEPLDDPELPPVGFYRGVLPNPHPGQSFEEVYGNVSLHSQFVPVWGKPSPFYNMSDDLSGSWGSYFVDTLIRGNGMFPLIHMNFYGAGMSLSTPPDLSGAALNDTSWRQRYVESVKSVVNASRPLYLSVGNEVNRWFETYGLNRSDGMGFEHFVSLYNKVYDSVKSLSPGTIVFCTFAREIVAEHREANMSVLSLFDPSRLDMLVLTTYPYSVQGINSVSDIPDDYYSSAFDNIADMPFGLSEAAWPSLSQFGGEDGQVSFIENMTGRLTLDQGLDMKLLGWPWLHDIGPADATGLRFSDGTAKKALSAWKMNDPPSFVPGNRTISLPEDFGYYAYPLNNTFFDTDPGDELSYFLWNGTSYTNLTNTSLFRAEIRGGELLLGSLENVSGTYMLRVMARDRMRETNWTFIQVRVLEINDPPALLDGQGNVTFNEGFTQFMDLSHLITDCDDALSELEITVISAEHLVTIIHMTPDPFMYLYSEDPEWFGETSLLLRVVDTGGEGVVLNISVTILPVEDAPVLMIPNVIDMTEDVGRTLNVSAWWSDPDPGEVLEVTVNVSGGKVGLEPYLD
;
A
#
# COMPACT_ATOMS: atom_id res chain seq x y z
N MET A 1 -68.00 -18.94 -7.90
CA MET A 1 -68.49 -19.02 -9.29
C MET A 1 -67.37 -18.54 -10.21
N THR A 2 -66.92 -19.43 -11.12
CA THR A 2 -66.17 -19.15 -12.38
C THR A 2 -65.04 -18.11 -12.31
N ARG A 3 -63.85 -18.51 -11.83
CA ARG A 3 -62.64 -18.93 -12.59
C ARG A 3 -62.03 -17.85 -13.50
N PHE A 4 -61.10 -17.11 -12.89
CA PHE A 4 -60.00 -16.40 -13.53
C PHE A 4 -58.79 -17.34 -13.73
N VAL A 5 -58.06 -17.18 -14.82
CA VAL A 5 -56.81 -17.88 -15.16
C VAL A 5 -55.61 -17.14 -14.56
N PRO A 6 -54.57 -17.85 -14.10
CA PRO A 6 -53.21 -17.39 -14.35
C PRO A 6 -52.29 -18.49 -14.92
N ALA A 7 -51.34 -18.01 -15.71
CA ALA A 7 -50.27 -18.76 -16.38
C ALA A 7 -49.17 -19.21 -15.41
N ILE A 8 -48.56 -20.35 -15.73
CA ILE A 8 -47.42 -20.94 -15.01
C ILE A 8 -46.20 -20.90 -15.95
N ILE A 9 -45.09 -20.32 -15.48
CA ILE A 9 -43.73 -20.41 -16.05
C ILE A 9 -42.88 -21.07 -14.94
N THR A 10 -42.52 -22.36 -15.05
CA THR A 10 -41.29 -22.97 -15.60
C THR A 10 -39.99 -22.62 -14.85
N SER A 11 -39.45 -23.62 -14.13
CA SER A 11 -38.03 -23.81 -13.85
C SER A 11 -37.69 -25.28 -14.10
N LEU A 12 -36.76 -25.57 -15.02
CA LEU A 12 -36.35 -26.91 -15.40
C LEU A 12 -34.83 -27.04 -15.28
N VAL A 13 -34.38 -27.94 -14.40
CA VAL A 13 -33.00 -28.44 -14.32
C VAL A 13 -32.92 -29.69 -15.19
N ILE A 14 -32.03 -29.71 -16.19
CA ILE A 14 -31.82 -30.86 -17.08
C ILE A 14 -30.56 -31.62 -16.64
N MET A 15 -30.77 -32.84 -16.15
CA MET A 15 -29.79 -33.91 -16.01
C MET A 15 -29.79 -34.69 -17.34
N LEU A 16 -28.65 -34.77 -18.04
CA LEU A 16 -28.53 -35.49 -19.31
C LEU A 16 -27.68 -36.76 -19.13
N LEU A 17 -28.38 -37.89 -19.18
CA LEU A 17 -27.85 -39.25 -19.32
C LEU A 17 -27.41 -39.48 -20.78
N LEU A 18 -26.20 -40.02 -20.97
CA LEU A 18 -25.68 -40.48 -22.27
C LEU A 18 -26.24 -41.89 -22.61
N PRO A 19 -26.55 -42.19 -23.90
CA PRO A 19 -26.88 -43.54 -24.36
C PRO A 19 -25.63 -44.27 -24.92
N PRO A 20 -25.66 -45.61 -25.08
CA PRO A 20 -24.44 -46.36 -25.36
C PRO A 20 -24.32 -46.92 -26.81
N VAL A 21 -23.05 -47.15 -27.17
CA VAL A 21 -22.44 -48.10 -28.14
C VAL A 21 -22.42 -47.75 -29.65
N ALA A 22 -21.19 -47.68 -30.19
CA ALA A 22 -20.77 -48.42 -31.39
C ALA A 22 -19.23 -48.59 -31.41
N VAL A 23 -18.77 -49.84 -31.37
CA VAL A 23 -17.36 -50.23 -31.54
C VAL A 23 -17.02 -50.13 -33.02
N GLY A 24 -16.13 -49.20 -33.37
CA GLY A 24 -15.45 -49.14 -34.66
C GLY A 24 -13.93 -49.03 -34.41
N ARG A 25 -13.17 -50.06 -34.80
CA ARG A 25 -11.71 -49.98 -34.84
C ARG A 25 -11.31 -49.00 -35.96
N SER A 26 -10.90 -47.81 -35.56
CA SER A 26 -10.19 -46.84 -36.38
C SER A 26 -8.79 -46.70 -35.78
N SER A 27 -7.82 -47.39 -36.36
CA SER A 27 -6.40 -47.15 -36.11
C SER A 27 -5.99 -45.87 -36.84
N THR A 28 -6.26 -44.73 -36.22
CA THR A 28 -5.50 -43.51 -36.46
C THR A 28 -4.43 -43.47 -35.38
N GLU A 29 -3.19 -43.80 -35.73
CA GLU A 29 -2.03 -43.42 -34.93
C GLU A 29 -2.03 -41.90 -34.84
N GLY A 30 -2.69 -41.36 -33.82
CA GLY A 30 -2.50 -39.97 -33.43
C GLY A 30 -1.05 -39.83 -33.00
N SER A 31 -0.35 -38.83 -33.54
CA SER A 31 0.93 -38.40 -33.00
C SER A 31 0.83 -38.37 -31.47
N PRO A 32 1.77 -38.97 -30.73
CA PRO A 32 1.71 -38.97 -29.28
C PRO A 32 1.56 -37.52 -28.81
N LEU A 33 0.60 -37.27 -27.91
CA LEU A 33 0.44 -35.96 -27.28
C LEU A 33 1.80 -35.52 -26.75
N ALA A 34 2.19 -34.28 -27.07
CA ALA A 34 3.42 -33.70 -26.59
C ALA A 34 3.48 -33.80 -25.05
N LEU A 35 4.67 -34.08 -24.51
CA LEU A 35 4.87 -34.08 -23.07
C LEU A 35 4.93 -32.65 -22.58
N GLU A 36 4.02 -32.28 -21.69
CA GLU A 36 4.14 -30.99 -20.99
C GLU A 36 5.16 -31.09 -19.87
N PRO A 37 5.91 -30.02 -19.54
CA PRO A 37 6.63 -29.92 -18.29
C PRO A 37 5.73 -30.22 -17.08
N LEU A 38 6.31 -30.75 -16.00
CA LEU A 38 5.60 -30.95 -14.73
C LEU A 38 5.58 -29.69 -13.86
N ASP A 39 6.52 -28.78 -14.10
CA ASP A 39 6.75 -27.61 -13.27
C ASP A 39 6.07 -26.37 -13.88
N ASP A 40 5.26 -25.65 -13.10
CA ASP A 40 4.55 -24.42 -13.49
C ASP A 40 4.65 -23.37 -12.36
N PRO A 41 5.85 -22.80 -12.16
CA PRO A 41 6.09 -21.87 -11.06
C PRO A 41 5.43 -20.50 -11.32
N GLU A 42 4.88 -19.90 -10.27
CA GLU A 42 4.41 -18.52 -10.31
C GLU A 42 5.59 -17.55 -10.32
N LEU A 43 5.61 -16.62 -11.27
CA LEU A 43 6.69 -15.64 -11.39
C LEU A 43 6.67 -14.70 -10.18
N PRO A 44 7.78 -14.56 -9.44
CA PRO A 44 7.87 -13.61 -8.34
C PRO A 44 7.66 -12.15 -8.78
N PRO A 45 7.24 -11.25 -7.87
CA PRO A 45 7.13 -9.81 -8.15
C PRO A 45 8.41 -9.18 -8.72
N VAL A 46 9.59 -9.68 -8.31
CA VAL A 46 10.89 -9.23 -8.82
C VAL A 46 11.15 -9.59 -10.29
N GLY A 47 10.31 -10.42 -10.90
CA GLY A 47 10.32 -10.71 -12.34
C GLY A 47 11.23 -11.86 -12.78
N PHE A 48 11.93 -12.53 -11.86
CA PHE A 48 12.79 -13.69 -12.14
C PHE A 48 12.82 -14.68 -10.96
N TYR A 49 13.24 -15.91 -11.21
CA TYR A 49 13.37 -16.95 -10.18
C TYR A 49 14.75 -16.95 -9.54
N ARG A 50 14.80 -17.16 -8.21
CA ARG A 50 16.05 -17.41 -7.48
C ARG A 50 16.21 -18.89 -7.20
N GLY A 51 17.44 -19.39 -7.24
CA GLY A 51 17.75 -20.78 -6.94
C GLY A 51 19.04 -20.94 -6.17
N VAL A 52 19.11 -21.92 -5.29
CA VAL A 52 20.32 -22.24 -4.52
C VAL A 52 20.51 -23.74 -4.56
N LEU A 53 21.73 -24.21 -4.78
CA LEU A 53 22.03 -25.62 -4.61
C LEU A 53 22.17 -25.96 -3.11
N PRO A 54 21.30 -26.81 -2.55
CA PRO A 54 21.36 -27.16 -1.14
C PRO A 54 22.54 -28.12 -0.87
N ASN A 55 23.44 -27.73 0.02
CA ASN A 55 24.52 -28.57 0.52
C ASN A 55 24.46 -28.61 2.06
N PRO A 56 24.17 -29.76 2.71
CA PRO A 56 24.01 -29.81 4.16
C PRO A 56 25.33 -29.56 4.89
N HIS A 57 25.28 -28.81 5.99
CA HIS A 57 26.41 -28.73 6.92
C HIS A 57 26.50 -30.00 7.80
N PRO A 58 27.62 -30.27 8.51
CA PRO A 58 27.76 -31.48 9.32
C PRO A 58 26.61 -31.67 10.32
N GLY A 59 25.91 -32.80 10.23
CA GLY A 59 24.79 -33.16 11.10
C GLY A 59 23.40 -32.75 10.60
N GLN A 60 23.31 -31.97 9.52
CA GLN A 60 22.04 -31.55 8.91
C GLN A 60 21.52 -32.61 7.92
N SER A 61 20.22 -32.87 7.92
CA SER A 61 19.60 -33.78 6.95
C SER A 61 19.30 -33.09 5.61
N PHE A 62 19.06 -33.88 4.57
CA PHE A 62 18.64 -33.33 3.27
C PHE A 62 17.25 -32.70 3.34
N GLU A 63 16.31 -33.27 4.09
CA GLU A 63 14.97 -32.70 4.30
C GLU A 63 15.06 -31.30 4.92
N GLU A 64 15.91 -31.14 5.95
CA GLU A 64 16.07 -29.86 6.64
C GLU A 64 16.69 -28.81 5.71
N VAL A 65 17.77 -29.14 5.00
CA VAL A 65 18.45 -28.17 4.14
C VAL A 65 17.60 -27.77 2.93
N TYR A 66 16.89 -28.71 2.31
CA TYR A 66 15.99 -28.40 1.19
C TYR A 66 14.76 -27.61 1.64
N GLY A 67 14.20 -27.93 2.81
CA GLY A 67 13.11 -27.16 3.41
C GLY A 67 13.53 -25.73 3.78
N ASN A 68 14.78 -25.51 4.18
CA ASN A 68 15.31 -24.17 4.43
C ASN A 68 15.52 -23.38 3.13
N VAL A 69 15.98 -24.03 2.05
CA VAL A 69 16.18 -23.37 0.74
C VAL A 69 14.85 -22.95 0.13
N SER A 70 13.80 -23.77 0.25
CA SER A 70 12.49 -23.49 -0.35
C SER A 70 11.80 -22.24 0.20
N LEU A 71 12.21 -21.75 1.37
CA LEU A 71 11.70 -20.50 1.94
C LEU A 71 12.09 -19.28 1.08
N HIS A 72 13.18 -19.37 0.31
CA HIS A 72 13.80 -18.22 -0.35
C HIS A 72 14.26 -18.52 -1.79
N SER A 73 13.92 -19.67 -2.34
CA SER A 73 14.31 -20.11 -3.69
C SER A 73 13.15 -20.85 -4.35
N GLN A 74 13.02 -20.67 -5.66
CA GLN A 74 12.02 -21.34 -6.49
C GLN A 74 12.61 -22.50 -7.29
N PHE A 75 13.94 -22.56 -7.44
CA PHE A 75 14.57 -23.66 -8.15
C PHE A 75 15.84 -24.20 -7.50
N VAL A 76 16.17 -25.43 -7.87
CA VAL A 76 17.41 -26.09 -7.47
C VAL A 76 18.13 -26.60 -8.72
N PRO A 77 19.41 -26.22 -8.95
CA PRO A 77 20.23 -26.86 -9.97
C PRO A 77 20.39 -28.35 -9.69
N VAL A 78 20.08 -29.18 -10.68
CA VAL A 78 20.18 -30.63 -10.61
C VAL A 78 21.22 -31.10 -11.61
N TRP A 79 22.43 -31.29 -11.10
CA TRP A 79 23.55 -31.90 -11.82
C TRP A 79 23.46 -33.44 -11.90
N GLY A 80 22.42 -34.01 -11.28
CA GLY A 80 22.25 -35.45 -11.04
C GLY A 80 23.00 -35.92 -9.79
N LYS A 81 23.00 -37.24 -9.56
CA LYS A 81 24.17 -37.89 -8.96
C LYS A 81 25.37 -37.53 -9.86
N PRO A 82 26.64 -37.48 -9.41
CA PRO A 82 27.80 -37.32 -10.30
C PRO A 82 28.01 -38.56 -11.20
N SER A 83 26.92 -39.03 -11.81
CA SER A 83 26.82 -40.06 -12.79
C SER A 83 26.93 -39.42 -14.17
N PRO A 84 27.49 -40.14 -15.13
CA PRO A 84 27.60 -39.67 -16.50
C PRO A 84 26.20 -39.60 -17.15
N PHE A 85 26.08 -38.78 -18.21
CA PHE A 85 24.80 -38.50 -18.87
C PHE A 85 24.00 -39.76 -19.26
N TYR A 86 24.68 -40.86 -19.60
CA TYR A 86 24.06 -42.10 -20.05
C TYR A 86 23.41 -42.92 -18.92
N ASN A 87 23.59 -42.53 -17.66
CA ASN A 87 22.91 -43.10 -16.50
C ASN A 87 21.84 -42.16 -15.90
N MET A 88 21.81 -40.90 -16.31
CA MET A 88 21.02 -39.86 -15.64
C MET A 88 19.51 -40.13 -15.69
N SER A 89 19.01 -40.70 -16.79
CA SER A 89 17.60 -41.08 -16.88
C SER A 89 17.21 -42.17 -15.87
N ASP A 90 18.10 -43.12 -15.58
CA ASP A 90 17.85 -44.18 -14.62
C ASP A 90 17.90 -43.63 -13.19
N ASP A 91 18.81 -42.69 -12.92
CA ASP A 91 18.86 -41.99 -11.63
C ASP A 91 17.59 -41.17 -11.39
N LEU A 92 17.11 -40.44 -12.41
CA LEU A 92 15.91 -39.60 -12.33
C LEU A 92 14.60 -40.41 -12.24
N SER A 93 14.51 -41.54 -12.93
CA SER A 93 13.32 -42.42 -12.84
C SER A 93 13.35 -43.38 -11.66
N GLY A 94 14.51 -43.55 -11.02
CA GLY A 94 14.72 -44.42 -9.88
C GLY A 94 14.46 -43.75 -8.53
N SER A 95 14.93 -44.41 -7.46
CA SER A 95 14.76 -43.94 -6.09
C SER A 95 15.46 -42.62 -5.81
N TRP A 96 16.54 -42.32 -6.52
CA TRP A 96 17.27 -41.06 -6.34
C TRP A 96 16.43 -39.87 -6.82
N GLY A 97 15.88 -39.92 -8.04
CA GLY A 97 15.02 -38.87 -8.57
C GLY A 97 13.72 -38.73 -7.78
N SER A 98 13.09 -39.86 -7.41
CA SER A 98 11.89 -39.83 -6.56
C SER A 98 12.14 -39.12 -5.22
N TYR A 99 13.32 -39.29 -4.63
CA TYR A 99 13.65 -38.63 -3.37
C TYR A 99 14.12 -37.18 -3.58
N PHE A 100 15.17 -36.94 -4.37
CA PHE A 100 15.74 -35.59 -4.50
C PHE A 100 14.89 -34.66 -5.38
N VAL A 101 14.39 -35.14 -6.52
CA VAL A 101 13.64 -34.30 -7.45
C VAL A 101 12.18 -34.20 -7.04
N ASP A 102 11.50 -35.33 -6.84
CA ASP A 102 10.06 -35.29 -6.58
C ASP A 102 9.74 -34.93 -5.12
N THR A 103 10.47 -35.48 -4.15
CA THR A 103 10.18 -35.22 -2.72
C THR A 103 10.84 -33.93 -2.23
N LEU A 104 12.16 -33.78 -2.41
CA LEU A 104 12.89 -32.67 -1.79
C LEU A 104 12.80 -31.35 -2.58
N ILE A 105 12.75 -31.39 -3.91
CA ILE A 105 12.61 -30.18 -4.74
C ILE A 105 11.13 -29.86 -4.95
N ARG A 106 10.41 -30.69 -5.70
CA ARG A 106 9.00 -30.46 -6.05
C ARG A 106 8.07 -30.51 -4.86
N GLY A 107 8.30 -31.44 -3.93
CA GLY A 107 7.51 -31.54 -2.70
C GLY A 107 7.64 -30.32 -1.78
N ASN A 108 8.68 -29.52 -1.94
CA ASN A 108 8.86 -28.23 -1.26
C ASN A 108 8.44 -27.02 -2.12
N GLY A 109 7.77 -27.24 -3.26
CA GLY A 109 7.28 -26.17 -4.14
C GLY A 109 8.33 -25.54 -5.06
N MET A 110 9.54 -26.12 -5.14
CA MET A 110 10.58 -25.68 -6.07
C MET A 110 10.56 -26.51 -7.36
N PHE A 111 11.17 -26.00 -8.43
CA PHE A 111 11.38 -26.75 -9.67
C PHE A 111 12.85 -27.12 -9.89
N PRO A 112 13.14 -28.28 -10.53
CA PRO A 112 14.51 -28.66 -10.86
C PRO A 112 14.98 -27.96 -12.14
N LEU A 113 16.20 -27.43 -12.13
CA LEU A 113 16.92 -27.06 -13.34
C LEU A 113 17.86 -28.22 -13.70
N ILE A 114 17.49 -29.03 -14.69
CA ILE A 114 18.21 -30.27 -15.00
C ILE A 114 19.42 -29.96 -15.90
N HIS A 115 20.63 -30.40 -15.50
CA HIS A 115 21.86 -30.26 -16.29
C HIS A 115 22.32 -31.59 -16.90
N MET A 116 22.41 -31.64 -18.22
CA MET A 116 22.95 -32.75 -19.01
C MET A 116 24.33 -32.39 -19.54
N ASN A 117 25.42 -32.93 -19.00
CA ASN A 117 26.77 -32.63 -19.51
C ASN A 117 27.37 -33.74 -20.38
N PHE A 118 28.18 -33.37 -21.38
CA PHE A 118 28.80 -34.32 -22.31
C PHE A 118 30.27 -34.62 -22.02
N TYR A 119 30.93 -33.83 -21.18
CA TYR A 119 32.32 -34.01 -20.80
C TYR A 119 32.46 -34.29 -19.29
N GLY A 120 33.60 -34.87 -18.91
CA GLY A 120 34.01 -35.12 -17.53
C GLY A 120 35.25 -34.34 -17.13
N ALA A 121 35.97 -34.84 -16.12
CA ALA A 121 37.19 -34.20 -15.62
C ALA A 121 38.22 -33.95 -16.73
N GLY A 122 38.93 -32.83 -16.63
CA GLY A 122 40.00 -32.47 -17.58
C GLY A 122 39.52 -32.21 -19.01
N MET A 123 38.27 -31.78 -19.22
CA MET A 123 37.67 -31.57 -20.54
C MET A 123 37.73 -32.83 -21.42
N SER A 124 37.61 -34.01 -20.81
CA SER A 124 37.54 -35.29 -21.53
C SER A 124 36.10 -35.62 -21.91
N LEU A 125 35.89 -36.23 -23.09
CA LEU A 125 34.54 -36.66 -23.48
C LEU A 125 34.04 -37.74 -22.52
N SER A 126 32.82 -37.58 -22.01
CA SER A 126 32.18 -38.63 -21.21
C SER A 126 31.70 -39.72 -22.17
N THR A 127 32.19 -40.95 -22.01
CA THR A 127 31.86 -42.05 -22.93
C THR A 127 31.26 -43.23 -22.18
N PRO A 128 30.12 -43.78 -22.66
CA PRO A 128 29.66 -45.09 -22.23
C PRO A 128 30.76 -46.16 -22.36
N PRO A 129 30.82 -47.19 -21.48
CA PRO A 129 31.87 -48.19 -21.52
C PRO A 129 32.03 -48.91 -22.88
N ASP A 130 30.93 -49.14 -23.58
CA ASP A 130 30.88 -49.76 -24.92
C ASP A 130 31.33 -48.83 -26.05
N LEU A 131 31.45 -47.53 -25.78
CA LEU A 131 31.92 -46.50 -26.71
C LEU A 131 33.21 -45.83 -26.22
N SER A 132 34.02 -46.56 -25.45
CA SER A 132 35.32 -46.07 -24.99
C SER A 132 36.21 -45.65 -26.18
N GLY A 133 36.76 -44.44 -26.11
CA GLY A 133 37.58 -43.86 -27.18
C GLY A 133 36.81 -43.17 -28.30
N ALA A 134 35.48 -43.04 -28.20
CA ALA A 134 34.71 -42.21 -29.11
C ALA A 134 35.17 -40.74 -29.07
N ALA A 135 35.00 -40.05 -30.20
CA ALA A 135 35.17 -38.61 -30.31
C ALA A 135 33.79 -37.94 -30.42
N LEU A 136 33.73 -36.62 -30.26
CA LEU A 136 32.47 -35.85 -30.28
C LEU A 136 31.73 -35.92 -31.63
N ASN A 137 32.45 -36.18 -32.72
CA ASN A 137 31.88 -36.42 -34.04
C ASN A 137 31.43 -37.88 -34.29
N ASP A 138 31.66 -38.80 -33.36
CA ASP A 138 31.27 -40.21 -33.50
C ASP A 138 29.74 -40.34 -33.58
N THR A 139 29.25 -41.03 -34.62
CA THR A 139 27.81 -41.10 -34.88
C THR A 139 27.05 -41.88 -33.81
N SER A 140 27.63 -42.97 -33.31
CA SER A 140 27.01 -43.84 -32.30
C SER A 140 26.94 -43.13 -30.95
N TRP A 141 28.02 -42.43 -30.57
CA TRP A 141 28.08 -41.65 -29.34
C TRP A 141 27.08 -40.48 -29.37
N ARG A 142 27.01 -39.74 -30.49
CA ARG A 142 26.06 -38.62 -30.65
C ARG A 142 24.61 -39.10 -30.58
N GLN A 143 24.31 -40.24 -31.20
CA GLN A 143 22.98 -40.85 -31.11
C GLN A 143 22.67 -41.24 -29.66
N ARG A 144 23.62 -41.85 -28.95
CA ARG A 144 23.46 -42.18 -27.54
C ARG A 144 23.17 -40.94 -26.69
N TYR A 145 23.91 -39.84 -26.89
CA TYR A 145 23.70 -38.60 -26.16
C TYR A 145 22.30 -38.02 -26.40
N VAL A 146 21.85 -37.95 -27.66
CA VAL A 146 20.49 -37.47 -28.01
C VAL A 146 19.42 -38.33 -27.37
N GLU A 147 19.54 -39.66 -27.43
CA GLU A 147 18.57 -40.56 -26.80
C GLU A 147 18.58 -40.44 -25.27
N SER A 148 19.75 -40.28 -24.64
CA SER A 148 19.83 -40.06 -23.19
C SER A 148 19.14 -38.75 -22.78
N VAL A 149 19.29 -37.66 -23.54
CA VAL A 149 18.56 -36.41 -23.26
C VAL A 149 17.06 -36.62 -23.39
N LYS A 150 16.58 -37.28 -24.44
CA LYS A 150 15.15 -37.61 -24.60
C LYS A 150 14.64 -38.48 -23.45
N SER A 151 15.42 -39.46 -22.99
CA SER A 151 15.06 -40.29 -21.85
C SER A 151 14.94 -39.47 -20.56
N VAL A 152 15.85 -38.51 -20.33
CA VAL A 152 15.76 -37.57 -19.20
C VAL A 152 14.49 -36.71 -19.27
N VAL A 153 14.14 -36.19 -20.45
CA VAL A 153 12.88 -35.43 -20.64
C VAL A 153 11.66 -36.31 -20.37
N ASN A 154 11.65 -37.56 -20.82
CA ASN A 154 10.57 -38.50 -20.51
C ASN A 154 10.47 -38.81 -19.01
N ALA A 155 11.62 -39.02 -18.35
CA ALA A 155 11.67 -39.43 -16.94
C ALA A 155 11.28 -38.30 -15.98
N SER A 156 11.74 -37.08 -16.24
CA SER A 156 11.64 -35.96 -15.29
C SER A 156 10.73 -34.83 -15.76
N ARG A 157 10.39 -34.75 -17.06
CA ARG A 157 9.55 -33.70 -17.67
C ARG A 157 9.88 -32.28 -17.15
N PRO A 158 11.15 -31.83 -17.29
CA PRO A 158 11.58 -30.57 -16.68
C PRO A 158 11.07 -29.37 -17.46
N LEU A 159 10.80 -28.27 -16.75
CA LEU A 159 10.60 -26.96 -17.37
C LEU A 159 11.91 -26.38 -17.91
N TYR A 160 13.02 -26.52 -17.19
CA TYR A 160 14.33 -26.01 -17.60
C TYR A 160 15.34 -27.14 -17.78
N LEU A 161 15.95 -27.21 -18.96
CA LEU A 161 16.94 -28.22 -19.34
C LEU A 161 18.19 -27.56 -19.95
N SER A 162 19.31 -27.70 -19.23
CA SER A 162 20.64 -27.34 -19.73
C SER A 162 21.28 -28.53 -20.45
N VAL A 163 21.71 -28.36 -21.69
CA VAL A 163 22.38 -29.36 -22.54
C VAL A 163 23.82 -28.92 -22.78
N GLY A 164 24.71 -29.33 -21.89
CA GLY A 164 26.10 -28.91 -21.83
C GLY A 164 26.30 -27.88 -20.72
N ASN A 165 27.30 -28.13 -19.87
CA ASN A 165 27.76 -27.17 -18.88
C ASN A 165 28.95 -26.39 -19.45
N GLU A 166 29.04 -25.08 -19.20
CA GLU A 166 30.19 -24.22 -19.50
C GLU A 166 30.85 -24.54 -20.85
N VAL A 167 30.04 -24.65 -21.90
CA VAL A 167 30.43 -25.30 -23.16
C VAL A 167 31.57 -24.56 -23.87
N ASN A 168 31.74 -23.28 -23.58
CA ASN A 168 32.85 -22.48 -24.06
C ASN A 168 34.22 -22.92 -23.52
N ARG A 169 34.29 -23.65 -22.40
CA ARG A 169 35.54 -24.27 -21.94
C ARG A 169 36.02 -25.36 -22.88
N TRP A 170 35.07 -26.12 -23.46
CA TRP A 170 35.38 -27.07 -24.52
C TRP A 170 35.88 -26.35 -25.78
N PHE A 171 35.22 -25.25 -26.16
CA PHE A 171 35.65 -24.41 -27.27
C PHE A 171 37.09 -23.89 -27.08
N GLU A 172 37.43 -23.38 -25.90
CA GLU A 172 38.79 -22.88 -25.64
C GLU A 172 39.84 -24.01 -25.61
N THR A 173 39.43 -25.23 -25.28
CA THR A 173 40.33 -26.40 -25.25
C THR A 173 40.59 -26.98 -26.64
N TYR A 174 39.55 -27.15 -27.46
CA TYR A 174 39.63 -27.88 -28.73
C TYR A 174 39.52 -26.99 -29.98
N GLY A 175 39.10 -25.74 -29.82
CA GLY A 175 38.98 -24.76 -30.89
C GLY A 175 37.95 -25.11 -31.97
N LEU A 176 38.01 -24.34 -33.06
CA LEU A 176 37.26 -24.61 -34.30
C LEU A 176 38.10 -25.48 -35.21
N ASN A 177 37.82 -26.78 -35.21
CA ASN A 177 38.55 -27.74 -36.03
C ASN A 177 37.66 -28.89 -36.46
N ARG A 178 36.90 -28.68 -37.54
CA ARG A 178 36.05 -29.72 -38.14
C ARG A 178 36.78 -31.03 -38.48
N SER A 179 38.09 -30.98 -38.73
CA SER A 179 38.89 -32.17 -39.06
C SER A 179 39.30 -32.98 -37.83
N ASP A 180 39.32 -32.34 -36.65
CA ASP A 180 39.46 -33.01 -35.37
C ASP A 180 38.08 -33.51 -34.91
N GLY A 181 38.04 -34.74 -34.41
CA GLY A 181 36.80 -35.31 -33.88
C GLY A 181 36.27 -34.61 -32.63
N MET A 182 37.09 -33.78 -31.97
CA MET A 182 36.75 -33.04 -30.76
C MET A 182 36.41 -31.56 -31.00
N GLY A 183 36.58 -31.06 -32.24
CA GLY A 183 36.32 -29.65 -32.58
C GLY A 183 34.92 -29.18 -32.14
N PHE A 184 34.82 -27.93 -31.68
CA PHE A 184 33.62 -27.40 -31.05
C PHE A 184 32.41 -27.32 -31.99
N GLU A 185 32.61 -27.24 -33.31
CA GLU A 185 31.53 -27.25 -34.29
C GLU A 185 30.69 -28.55 -34.24
N HIS A 186 31.30 -29.64 -33.78
CA HIS A 186 30.59 -30.89 -33.55
C HIS A 186 29.63 -30.77 -32.37
N PHE A 187 29.97 -30.00 -31.32
CA PHE A 187 29.05 -29.71 -30.22
C PHE A 187 27.88 -28.84 -30.71
N VAL A 188 28.15 -27.74 -31.42
CA VAL A 188 27.09 -26.83 -31.92
C VAL A 188 26.07 -27.59 -32.77
N SER A 189 26.54 -28.45 -33.69
CA SER A 189 25.64 -29.28 -34.51
C SER A 189 24.91 -30.36 -33.69
N LEU A 190 25.50 -30.87 -32.61
CA LEU A 190 24.85 -31.82 -31.71
C LEU A 190 23.75 -31.13 -30.91
N TYR A 191 24.04 -29.95 -30.37
CA TYR A 191 23.12 -29.13 -29.61
C TYR A 191 21.86 -28.82 -30.43
N ASN A 192 22.01 -28.39 -31.69
CA ASN A 192 20.86 -28.16 -32.58
C ASN A 192 19.99 -29.43 -32.77
N LYS A 193 20.61 -30.60 -32.91
CA LYS A 193 19.90 -31.87 -33.02
C LYS A 193 19.17 -32.24 -31.72
N VAL A 194 19.80 -31.98 -30.57
CA VAL A 194 19.18 -32.21 -29.26
C VAL A 194 18.00 -31.26 -29.06
N TYR A 195 18.17 -29.97 -29.35
CA TYR A 195 17.10 -28.97 -29.28
C TYR A 195 15.87 -29.38 -30.09
N ASP A 196 16.05 -29.68 -31.38
CA ASP A 196 14.94 -30.10 -32.25
C ASP A 196 14.26 -31.37 -31.71
N SER A 197 15.05 -32.31 -31.15
CA SER A 197 14.54 -33.55 -30.57
C SER A 197 13.75 -33.32 -29.28
N VAL A 198 14.21 -32.40 -28.42
CA VAL A 198 13.52 -32.03 -27.18
C VAL A 198 12.25 -31.25 -27.50
N LYS A 199 12.30 -30.23 -28.36
CA LYS A 199 11.11 -29.45 -28.75
C LYS A 199 10.05 -30.29 -29.45
N SER A 200 10.44 -31.32 -30.20
CA SER A 200 9.47 -32.27 -30.76
C SER A 200 8.79 -33.15 -29.71
N LEU A 201 9.46 -33.39 -28.57
CA LEU A 201 8.96 -34.27 -27.50
C LEU A 201 8.20 -33.49 -26.41
N SER A 202 8.73 -32.33 -26.02
CA SER A 202 8.24 -31.44 -24.97
C SER A 202 8.46 -29.97 -25.40
N PRO A 203 7.53 -29.40 -26.19
CA PRO A 203 7.64 -28.03 -26.71
C PRO A 203 7.77 -26.97 -25.61
N GLY A 204 7.14 -27.21 -24.44
CA GLY A 204 7.16 -26.32 -23.29
C GLY A 204 8.46 -26.33 -22.49
N THR A 205 9.35 -27.31 -22.69
CA THR A 205 10.67 -27.32 -22.02
C THR A 205 11.56 -26.22 -22.61
N ILE A 206 12.10 -25.37 -21.74
CA ILE A 206 13.12 -24.37 -22.05
C ILE A 206 14.48 -25.06 -22.13
N VAL A 207 15.11 -24.99 -23.31
CA VAL A 207 16.35 -25.68 -23.65
C VAL A 207 17.45 -24.65 -23.89
N PHE A 208 18.54 -24.79 -23.13
CA PHE A 208 19.73 -23.95 -23.26
C PHE A 208 20.99 -24.76 -22.99
N CYS A 209 22.15 -24.11 -23.05
CA CYS A 209 23.40 -24.61 -22.46
C CYS A 209 24.03 -23.48 -21.65
N THR A 210 24.90 -23.80 -20.70
CA THR A 210 25.56 -22.76 -19.89
C THR A 210 26.91 -22.38 -20.48
N PHE A 211 27.31 -21.13 -20.27
CA PHE A 211 28.62 -20.60 -20.66
C PHE A 211 29.31 -20.02 -19.43
N ALA A 212 30.58 -20.36 -19.23
CA ALA A 212 31.38 -19.73 -18.18
C ALA A 212 31.66 -18.29 -18.57
N ARG A 213 31.30 -17.31 -17.74
CA ARG A 213 31.66 -15.91 -17.97
C ARG A 213 33.15 -15.67 -17.70
N GLU A 214 33.74 -16.45 -16.78
CA GLU A 214 35.15 -16.43 -16.42
C GLU A 214 35.78 -17.82 -16.48
N ILE A 215 37.06 -17.87 -16.86
CA ILE A 215 37.90 -19.05 -16.64
C ILE A 215 38.57 -18.89 -15.28
N VAL A 216 37.86 -19.33 -14.24
CA VAL A 216 38.27 -19.16 -12.83
C VAL A 216 39.71 -19.62 -12.57
N ALA A 217 40.11 -20.75 -13.16
CA ALA A 217 41.45 -21.32 -13.00
C ALA A 217 42.58 -20.49 -13.65
N GLU A 218 42.23 -19.58 -14.55
CA GLU A 218 43.16 -18.72 -15.30
C GLU A 218 43.04 -17.24 -14.94
N HIS A 219 42.18 -16.90 -13.98
CA HIS A 219 41.97 -15.53 -13.48
C HIS A 219 41.61 -14.50 -14.56
N ARG A 220 40.82 -14.91 -15.55
CA ARG A 220 40.43 -14.07 -16.69
C ARG A 220 38.99 -14.32 -17.11
N GLU A 221 38.47 -13.37 -17.87
CA GLU A 221 37.23 -13.53 -18.61
C GLU A 221 37.36 -14.63 -19.69
N ALA A 222 36.26 -15.33 -19.94
CA ALA A 222 36.18 -16.33 -21.01
C ALA A 222 35.83 -15.67 -22.35
N ASN A 223 36.15 -16.36 -23.45
CA ASN A 223 35.89 -15.85 -24.79
C ASN A 223 34.41 -15.98 -25.17
N MET A 224 33.67 -14.86 -25.13
CA MET A 224 32.24 -14.82 -25.48
C MET A 224 31.94 -14.84 -26.99
N SER A 225 32.95 -14.73 -27.86
CA SER A 225 32.73 -14.85 -29.33
C SER A 225 32.17 -16.21 -29.75
N VAL A 226 32.31 -17.23 -28.89
CA VAL A 226 31.69 -18.55 -29.04
C VAL A 226 30.18 -18.49 -29.22
N LEU A 227 29.49 -17.48 -28.67
CA LEU A 227 28.04 -17.32 -28.77
C LEU A 227 27.59 -17.10 -30.22
N SER A 228 28.43 -16.49 -31.06
CA SER A 228 28.15 -16.26 -32.49
C SER A 228 28.03 -17.55 -33.32
N LEU A 229 28.43 -18.68 -32.75
CA LEU A 229 28.34 -20.00 -33.39
C LEU A 229 26.96 -20.64 -33.22
N PHE A 230 26.15 -20.17 -32.26
CA PHE A 230 24.84 -20.73 -31.96
C PHE A 230 23.75 -20.13 -32.84
N ASP A 231 22.75 -20.96 -33.16
CA ASP A 231 21.53 -20.53 -33.83
C ASP A 231 20.57 -19.95 -32.77
N PRO A 232 20.28 -18.63 -32.78
CA PRO A 232 19.44 -18.03 -31.76
C PRO A 232 17.99 -18.54 -31.79
N SER A 233 17.54 -19.17 -32.88
CA SER A 233 16.22 -19.83 -32.95
C SER A 233 16.17 -21.19 -32.23
N ARG A 234 17.33 -21.70 -31.82
CA ARG A 234 17.51 -22.98 -31.13
C ARG A 234 18.16 -22.86 -29.76
N LEU A 235 18.23 -21.65 -29.22
CA LEU A 235 18.71 -21.37 -27.88
C LEU A 235 17.65 -20.51 -27.20
N ASP A 236 16.86 -21.10 -26.30
CA ASP A 236 15.71 -20.38 -25.72
C ASP A 236 16.14 -19.25 -24.78
N MET A 237 17.37 -19.33 -24.26
CA MET A 237 17.87 -18.47 -23.20
C MET A 237 19.40 -18.49 -23.17
N LEU A 238 20.02 -17.32 -22.94
CA LEU A 238 21.44 -17.23 -22.64
C LEU A 238 21.64 -17.43 -21.14
N VAL A 239 22.34 -18.49 -20.75
CA VAL A 239 22.61 -18.79 -19.34
C VAL A 239 24.11 -18.81 -19.07
N LEU A 240 24.56 -18.04 -18.09
CA LEU A 240 25.97 -17.99 -17.69
C LEU A 240 26.19 -18.62 -16.31
N THR A 241 27.40 -19.13 -16.07
CA THR A 241 27.97 -19.26 -14.73
C THR A 241 28.93 -18.09 -14.51
N THR A 242 28.94 -17.50 -13.31
CA THR A 242 29.77 -16.31 -13.06
C THR A 242 30.38 -16.23 -11.66
N TYR A 243 31.68 -15.92 -11.64
CA TYR A 243 32.53 -15.74 -10.47
C TYR A 243 33.48 -14.54 -10.69
N PRO A 244 32.97 -13.29 -10.75
CA PRO A 244 33.77 -12.14 -11.22
C PRO A 244 34.99 -11.83 -10.36
N TYR A 245 34.94 -12.15 -9.06
CA TYR A 245 36.07 -12.02 -8.12
C TYR A 245 37.29 -12.86 -8.51
N SER A 246 37.15 -13.81 -9.45
CA SER A 246 38.26 -14.61 -9.95
C SER A 246 39.12 -13.85 -10.97
N VAL A 247 38.58 -12.80 -11.60
CA VAL A 247 39.24 -12.04 -12.67
C VAL A 247 40.29 -11.11 -12.09
N GLN A 248 41.49 -11.12 -12.67
CA GLN A 248 42.55 -10.21 -12.29
C GLN A 248 42.12 -8.74 -12.49
N GLY A 249 42.09 -7.98 -11.40
CA GLY A 249 41.71 -6.56 -11.40
C GLY A 249 40.35 -6.28 -10.76
N ILE A 250 39.50 -7.30 -10.61
CA ILE A 250 38.23 -7.20 -9.88
C ILE A 250 38.47 -7.58 -8.41
N ASN A 251 38.60 -6.60 -7.53
CA ASN A 251 38.86 -6.82 -6.09
C ASN A 251 37.67 -6.42 -5.22
N SER A 252 36.74 -5.66 -5.77
CA SER A 252 35.51 -5.19 -5.13
C SER A 252 34.37 -5.23 -6.13
N VAL A 253 33.13 -5.23 -5.64
CA VAL A 253 31.95 -5.26 -6.50
C VAL A 253 31.90 -4.04 -7.42
N SER A 254 32.39 -2.88 -6.98
CA SER A 254 32.47 -1.67 -7.81
C SER A 254 33.46 -1.75 -8.97
N ASP A 255 34.39 -2.71 -8.95
CA ASP A 255 35.34 -2.91 -10.06
C ASP A 255 34.69 -3.63 -11.25
N ILE A 256 33.52 -4.25 -11.06
CA ILE A 256 32.78 -4.94 -12.13
C ILE A 256 32.15 -3.89 -13.05
N PRO A 257 32.46 -3.87 -14.36
CA PRO A 257 31.83 -2.97 -15.33
C PRO A 257 30.30 -3.11 -15.34
N ASP A 258 29.58 -2.02 -15.62
CA ASP A 258 28.10 -2.04 -15.70
C ASP A 258 27.61 -3.00 -16.81
N ASP A 259 28.32 -3.06 -17.94
CA ASP A 259 28.01 -3.89 -19.10
C ASP A 259 28.58 -5.31 -19.04
N TYR A 260 29.04 -5.75 -17.86
CA TYR A 260 29.79 -7.01 -17.71
C TYR A 260 29.04 -8.24 -18.21
N TYR A 261 27.71 -8.29 -18.03
CA TYR A 261 26.87 -9.37 -18.55
C TYR A 261 26.20 -9.02 -19.89
N SER A 262 25.81 -7.75 -20.09
CA SER A 262 25.12 -7.34 -21.32
C SER A 262 26.02 -7.38 -22.55
N SER A 263 27.33 -7.18 -22.40
CA SER A 263 28.31 -7.35 -23.49
C SER A 263 28.34 -8.75 -24.11
N ALA A 264 27.80 -9.79 -23.45
CA ALA A 264 27.65 -11.11 -24.07
C ALA A 264 26.74 -11.07 -25.31
N PHE A 265 25.75 -10.17 -25.31
CA PHE A 265 24.81 -9.96 -26.42
C PHE A 265 25.44 -9.23 -27.63
N ASP A 266 26.69 -8.77 -27.54
CA ASP A 266 27.44 -8.34 -28.73
C ASP A 266 27.68 -9.50 -29.72
N ASN A 267 27.58 -10.74 -29.24
CA ASN A 267 27.89 -11.95 -29.99
C ASN A 267 26.67 -12.82 -30.31
N ILE A 268 25.47 -12.47 -29.85
CA ILE A 268 24.23 -13.23 -30.08
C ILE A 268 23.01 -12.32 -30.00
N ALA A 269 21.93 -12.69 -30.69
CA ALA A 269 20.69 -11.92 -30.63
C ALA A 269 20.11 -11.84 -29.20
N ASP A 270 19.43 -10.74 -28.90
CA ASP A 270 18.70 -10.56 -27.64
C ASP A 270 17.71 -11.71 -27.40
N MET A 271 17.77 -12.27 -26.19
CA MET A 271 16.94 -13.38 -25.73
C MET A 271 16.87 -13.34 -24.20
N PRO A 272 15.96 -14.11 -23.57
CA PRO A 272 15.93 -14.24 -22.12
C PRO A 272 17.32 -14.57 -21.55
N PHE A 273 17.64 -13.99 -20.39
CA PHE A 273 18.95 -14.08 -19.75
C PHE A 273 18.86 -14.73 -18.38
N GLY A 274 19.89 -15.47 -17.97
CA GLY A 274 19.98 -15.93 -16.60
C GLY A 274 21.35 -16.39 -16.19
N LEU A 275 21.46 -16.60 -14.89
CA LEU A 275 22.65 -17.12 -14.24
C LEU A 275 22.25 -18.45 -13.61
N SER A 276 22.88 -19.55 -14.03
CA SER A 276 22.69 -20.83 -13.33
C SER A 276 23.47 -20.85 -12.02
N GLU A 277 24.57 -20.09 -11.98
CA GLU A 277 25.40 -19.87 -10.81
C GLU A 277 26.01 -18.46 -10.87
N ALA A 278 25.90 -17.73 -9.78
CA ALA A 278 26.57 -16.46 -9.56
C ALA A 278 27.09 -16.43 -8.13
N ALA A 279 28.33 -16.00 -7.92
CA ALA A 279 28.86 -15.92 -6.56
C ALA A 279 29.87 -14.81 -6.33
N TRP A 280 29.88 -14.33 -5.09
CA TRP A 280 30.92 -13.50 -4.51
C TRP A 280 31.32 -14.03 -3.13
N PRO A 281 32.61 -14.15 -2.82
CA PRO A 281 33.07 -14.74 -1.57
C PRO A 281 32.97 -13.72 -0.42
N SER A 282 32.62 -14.20 0.78
CA SER A 282 32.65 -13.39 1.99
C SER A 282 34.05 -13.29 2.62
N LEU A 283 35.11 -13.36 1.81
CA LEU A 283 36.50 -13.24 2.27
C LEU A 283 36.85 -11.78 2.51
N SER A 284 37.67 -11.50 3.53
CA SER A 284 38.03 -10.12 3.92
C SER A 284 38.65 -9.31 2.78
N GLN A 285 39.46 -9.94 1.92
CA GLN A 285 40.08 -9.30 0.76
C GLN A 285 39.08 -8.84 -0.31
N PHE A 286 37.84 -9.37 -0.28
CA PHE A 286 36.75 -9.04 -1.20
C PHE A 286 35.60 -8.30 -0.50
N GLY A 287 35.88 -7.68 0.65
CA GLY A 287 34.91 -6.89 1.42
C GLY A 287 34.10 -7.67 2.46
N GLY A 288 34.42 -8.94 2.72
CA GLY A 288 33.73 -9.76 3.71
C GLY A 288 32.26 -10.01 3.36
N GLU A 289 31.41 -10.19 4.38
CA GLU A 289 29.97 -10.37 4.18
C GLU A 289 29.31 -9.16 3.49
N ASP A 290 29.79 -7.95 3.74
CA ASP A 290 29.24 -6.73 3.12
C ASP A 290 29.54 -6.67 1.62
N GLY A 291 30.70 -7.16 1.19
CA GLY A 291 31.03 -7.34 -0.22
C GLY A 291 30.10 -8.35 -0.91
N GLN A 292 29.79 -9.46 -0.23
CA GLN A 292 28.84 -10.47 -0.74
C GLN A 292 27.41 -9.91 -0.85
N VAL A 293 26.94 -9.15 0.15
CA VAL A 293 25.65 -8.44 0.10
C VAL A 293 25.63 -7.46 -1.07
N SER A 294 26.67 -6.62 -1.18
CA SER A 294 26.80 -5.65 -2.27
C SER A 294 26.73 -6.33 -3.63
N PHE A 295 27.35 -7.50 -3.81
CA PHE A 295 27.26 -8.23 -5.07
C PHE A 295 25.85 -8.66 -5.41
N ILE A 296 25.10 -9.21 -4.45
CA ILE A 296 23.69 -9.61 -4.65
C ILE A 296 22.85 -8.41 -5.11
N GLU A 297 22.94 -7.28 -4.40
CA GLU A 297 22.18 -6.07 -4.71
C GLU A 297 22.53 -5.48 -6.09
N ASN A 298 23.83 -5.43 -6.43
CA ASN A 298 24.29 -4.89 -7.71
C ASN A 298 23.97 -5.83 -8.88
N MET A 299 24.01 -7.13 -8.64
CA MET A 299 23.69 -8.14 -9.64
C MET A 299 22.20 -8.15 -9.99
N THR A 300 21.30 -7.81 -9.06
CA THR A 300 19.87 -7.61 -9.35
C THR A 300 19.51 -6.18 -9.78
N GLY A 301 20.49 -5.30 -9.95
CA GLY A 301 20.29 -3.90 -10.34
C GLY A 301 21.24 -3.53 -11.47
N ARG A 302 22.30 -2.75 -11.14
CA ARG A 302 23.19 -2.12 -12.12
C ARG A 302 23.82 -3.08 -13.13
N LEU A 303 24.08 -4.34 -12.75
CA LEU A 303 24.77 -5.30 -13.62
C LEU A 303 23.81 -6.04 -14.56
N THR A 304 22.50 -6.03 -14.31
CA THR A 304 21.52 -6.79 -15.11
C THR A 304 20.29 -5.97 -15.46
N LEU A 305 19.33 -5.80 -14.54
CA LEU A 305 18.03 -5.16 -14.81
C LEU A 305 18.19 -3.73 -15.34
N ASP A 306 19.10 -2.96 -14.76
CA ASP A 306 19.35 -1.57 -15.20
C ASP A 306 20.05 -1.51 -16.57
N GLN A 307 20.65 -2.62 -17.01
CA GLN A 307 21.21 -2.77 -18.37
C GLN A 307 20.17 -3.28 -19.39
N GLY A 308 18.92 -3.50 -18.97
CA GLY A 308 17.84 -3.96 -19.84
C GLY A 308 17.84 -5.46 -20.12
N LEU A 309 18.56 -6.27 -19.33
CA LEU A 309 18.54 -7.72 -19.49
C LEU A 309 17.18 -8.31 -19.08
N ASP A 310 16.59 -9.15 -19.95
CA ASP A 310 15.36 -9.90 -19.64
C ASP A 310 15.68 -11.11 -18.75
N MET A 311 15.99 -10.83 -17.49
CA MET A 311 16.43 -11.83 -16.52
C MET A 311 15.29 -12.79 -16.14
N LYS A 312 15.56 -14.11 -16.18
CA LYS A 312 14.61 -15.17 -15.78
C LYS A 312 15.11 -16.05 -14.64
N LEU A 313 16.42 -16.29 -14.56
CA LEU A 313 17.02 -17.18 -13.58
C LEU A 313 18.19 -16.50 -12.88
N LEU A 314 18.25 -16.68 -11.57
CA LEU A 314 19.37 -16.31 -10.73
C LEU A 314 19.72 -17.43 -9.76
N GLY A 315 20.73 -18.22 -10.10
CA GLY A 315 21.23 -19.31 -9.29
C GLY A 315 22.43 -18.92 -8.43
N TRP A 316 22.48 -19.43 -7.21
CA TRP A 316 23.62 -19.37 -6.30
C TRP A 316 24.20 -20.76 -6.10
N PRO A 317 25.53 -20.94 -6.14
CA PRO A 317 26.12 -22.27 -6.25
C PRO A 317 26.06 -23.08 -4.95
N TRP A 318 26.00 -22.47 -3.75
CA TRP A 318 25.98 -23.21 -2.48
C TRP A 318 25.20 -22.49 -1.38
N LEU A 319 24.43 -23.23 -0.57
CA LEU A 319 23.83 -22.66 0.64
C LEU A 319 24.89 -22.42 1.73
N HIS A 320 25.73 -23.42 2.02
CA HIS A 320 26.78 -23.36 3.03
C HIS A 320 28.16 -23.26 2.38
N ASP A 321 29.10 -22.58 3.04
CA ASP A 321 30.50 -22.58 2.63
C ASP A 321 31.04 -24.00 2.55
N ILE A 322 31.76 -24.30 1.47
CA ILE A 322 32.45 -25.58 1.30
C ILE A 322 33.69 -25.63 2.21
N GLY A 323 34.33 -24.50 2.45
CA GLY A 323 35.48 -24.40 3.34
C GLY A 323 35.98 -22.97 3.51
N PRO A 324 37.03 -22.76 4.31
CA PRO A 324 37.50 -21.41 4.66
C PRO A 324 38.07 -20.62 3.48
N ALA A 325 38.46 -21.29 2.39
CA ALA A 325 38.92 -20.66 1.15
C ALA A 325 37.80 -20.53 0.10
N ASP A 326 36.69 -21.26 0.28
CA ASP A 326 35.52 -21.24 -0.60
C ASP A 326 34.31 -20.76 0.21
N ALA A 327 34.36 -19.46 0.51
CA ALA A 327 33.44 -18.77 1.38
C ALA A 327 32.28 -18.11 0.60
N THR A 328 31.82 -18.77 -0.47
CA THR A 328 30.78 -18.28 -1.37
C THR A 328 29.36 -18.64 -0.91
N GLY A 329 29.20 -19.48 0.11
CA GLY A 329 27.90 -19.84 0.66
C GLY A 329 27.17 -18.65 1.28
N LEU A 330 25.83 -18.72 1.28
CA LEU A 330 24.95 -17.77 2.00
C LEU A 330 24.97 -18.00 3.52
N ARG A 331 25.49 -19.15 3.96
CA ARG A 331 25.73 -19.55 5.34
C ARG A 331 27.19 -19.97 5.51
N PHE A 332 27.73 -19.80 6.71
CA PHE A 332 29.01 -20.39 7.07
C PHE A 332 28.93 -21.93 7.08
N SER A 333 30.09 -22.58 7.04
CA SER A 333 30.21 -24.05 7.00
C SER A 333 29.62 -24.76 8.23
N ASP A 334 29.39 -24.03 9.33
CA ASP A 334 28.78 -24.54 10.56
C ASP A 334 27.24 -24.40 10.60
N GLY A 335 26.64 -23.82 9.55
CA GLY A 335 25.21 -23.56 9.47
C GLY A 335 24.81 -22.13 9.85
N THR A 336 25.71 -21.32 10.42
CA THR A 336 25.39 -19.94 10.83
C THR A 336 25.08 -19.07 9.61
N ALA A 337 23.98 -18.30 9.65
CA ALA A 337 23.59 -17.43 8.55
C ALA A 337 24.56 -16.24 8.37
N LYS A 338 24.90 -15.93 7.12
CA LYS A 338 25.60 -14.67 6.77
C LYS A 338 24.58 -13.59 6.46
N LYS A 339 25.01 -12.32 6.45
CA LYS A 339 24.22 -11.17 5.96
C LYS A 339 23.71 -11.39 4.53
N ALA A 340 24.51 -12.07 3.70
CA ALA A 340 24.14 -12.40 2.34
C ALA A 340 22.88 -13.28 2.24
N LEU A 341 22.59 -14.13 3.24
CA LEU A 341 21.35 -14.87 3.25
C LEU A 341 20.14 -13.93 3.27
N SER A 342 20.17 -12.88 4.10
CA SER A 342 19.11 -11.86 4.14
C SER A 342 18.99 -11.10 2.82
N ALA A 343 20.12 -10.69 2.22
CA ALA A 343 20.10 -10.03 0.90
C ALA A 343 19.58 -10.96 -0.22
N TRP A 344 19.80 -12.27 -0.08
CA TRP A 344 19.31 -13.28 -1.00
C TRP A 344 17.82 -13.60 -0.84
N LYS A 345 17.23 -13.35 0.33
CA LYS A 345 15.78 -13.49 0.49
C LYS A 345 15.08 -12.55 -0.49
N MET A 346 13.95 -13.00 -1.03
CA MET A 346 13.07 -12.06 -1.70
C MET A 346 12.54 -11.10 -0.64
N ASN A 347 12.60 -9.82 -0.94
CA ASN A 347 12.12 -8.78 -0.05
C ASN A 347 10.62 -8.98 0.21
N ASP A 348 10.25 -9.13 1.46
CA ASP A 348 8.88 -9.18 1.91
C ASP A 348 8.34 -7.73 1.94
N PRO A 349 7.11 -7.47 1.46
CA PRO A 349 6.52 -6.15 1.62
C PRO A 349 6.32 -5.84 3.12
N PRO A 350 6.27 -4.56 3.51
CA PRO A 350 6.04 -4.18 4.89
C PRO A 350 4.79 -4.85 5.46
N SER A 351 4.92 -5.41 6.65
CA SER A 351 3.86 -6.10 7.36
C SER A 351 3.28 -5.25 8.48
N PHE A 352 2.17 -5.71 9.08
CA PHE A 352 1.51 -4.95 10.13
C PHE A 352 1.68 -5.57 11.51
N VAL A 353 2.01 -4.75 12.50
CA VAL A 353 2.02 -5.17 13.90
C VAL A 353 0.58 -5.55 14.32
N PRO A 354 0.36 -6.77 14.83
CA PRO A 354 -0.95 -7.16 15.34
C PRO A 354 -1.34 -6.34 16.57
N GLY A 355 -2.57 -5.81 16.61
CA GLY A 355 -3.04 -5.02 17.74
C GLY A 355 -4.12 -4.01 17.36
N ASN A 356 -4.64 -3.30 18.37
CA ASN A 356 -5.59 -2.21 18.16
C ASN A 356 -4.87 -0.95 17.64
N ARG A 357 -5.34 -0.40 16.52
CA ARG A 357 -4.80 0.81 15.88
C ARG A 357 -5.73 1.99 16.11
N THR A 358 -6.01 2.26 17.38
CA THR A 358 -6.86 3.38 17.80
C THR A 358 -6.02 4.37 18.60
N ILE A 359 -6.06 5.64 18.20
CA ILE A 359 -5.54 6.78 18.95
C ILE A 359 -6.75 7.55 19.46
N SER A 360 -6.84 7.76 20.77
CA SER A 360 -7.88 8.58 21.39
C SER A 360 -7.23 9.74 22.13
N LEU A 361 -7.60 10.95 21.76
CA LEU A 361 -7.09 12.20 22.34
C LEU A 361 -8.29 13.09 22.69
N PRO A 362 -8.22 13.91 23.75
CA PRO A 362 -9.19 14.99 23.92
C PRO A 362 -9.09 15.97 22.74
N GLU A 363 -10.13 16.76 22.47
CA GLU A 363 -10.01 17.90 21.58
C GLU A 363 -9.03 18.96 22.09
N ASP A 364 -8.71 19.95 21.25
CA ASP A 364 -7.76 21.02 21.57
C ASP A 364 -6.35 20.58 21.99
N PHE A 365 -5.99 19.34 21.69
CA PHE A 365 -4.63 18.85 21.90
C PHE A 365 -3.65 19.56 20.95
N GLY A 366 -2.56 20.10 21.48
CA GLY A 366 -1.55 20.77 20.65
C GLY A 366 -0.94 19.84 19.59
N TYR A 367 -0.02 18.96 19.99
CA TYR A 367 0.56 17.96 19.09
C TYR A 367 0.71 16.61 19.79
N TYR A 368 0.42 15.53 19.05
CA TYR A 368 0.62 14.17 19.48
C TYR A 368 1.45 13.40 18.46
N ALA A 369 2.56 12.80 18.88
CA ALA A 369 3.42 11.97 18.05
C ALA A 369 3.14 10.48 18.29
N TYR A 370 2.83 9.76 17.22
CA TYR A 370 2.59 8.32 17.23
C TYR A 370 3.68 7.59 16.43
N PRO A 371 4.51 6.74 17.06
CA PRO A 371 5.53 5.96 16.36
C PRO A 371 4.90 4.92 15.42
N LEU A 372 5.24 4.95 14.12
CA LEU A 372 4.66 4.06 13.12
C LEU A 372 5.24 2.65 13.13
N ASN A 373 6.35 2.42 13.83
CA ASN A 373 6.83 1.07 14.16
C ASN A 373 5.87 0.28 15.07
N ASN A 374 4.89 0.95 15.69
CA ASN A 374 3.79 0.28 16.39
C ASN A 374 2.69 -0.20 15.43
N THR A 375 2.70 0.23 14.17
CA THR A 375 1.71 -0.16 13.14
C THR A 375 2.33 -1.06 12.08
N PHE A 376 3.55 -0.76 11.65
CA PHE A 376 4.24 -1.47 10.59
C PHE A 376 5.55 -2.05 11.11
N PHE A 377 5.91 -3.20 10.58
CA PHE A 377 7.24 -3.78 10.73
C PHE A 377 7.62 -4.47 9.43
N ASP A 378 8.90 -4.63 9.20
CA ASP A 378 9.39 -5.45 8.12
C ASP A 378 10.00 -6.75 8.66
N THR A 379 9.76 -7.86 7.97
CA THR A 379 10.38 -9.15 8.31
C THR A 379 11.82 -9.23 7.84
N ASP A 380 12.22 -8.37 6.90
CA ASP A 380 13.59 -8.31 6.42
C ASP A 380 14.51 -7.57 7.41
N PRO A 381 15.60 -8.23 7.89
CA PRO A 381 16.49 -7.61 8.86
C PRO A 381 17.23 -6.39 8.30
N GLY A 382 17.06 -5.24 8.96
CA GLY A 382 17.76 -4.00 8.62
C GLY A 382 17.02 -3.11 7.62
N ASP A 383 15.79 -3.49 7.24
CA ASP A 383 14.96 -2.68 6.36
C ASP A 383 14.43 -1.43 7.07
N GLU A 384 14.71 -0.27 6.48
CA GLU A 384 14.20 1.02 6.92
C GLU A 384 12.89 1.34 6.19
N LEU A 385 11.82 1.58 6.96
CA LEU A 385 10.51 1.90 6.41
C LEU A 385 10.32 3.40 6.26
N SER A 386 9.78 3.79 5.10
CA SER A 386 9.27 5.13 4.82
C SER A 386 7.74 5.15 4.84
N TYR A 387 7.14 6.25 5.29
CA TYR A 387 5.70 6.32 5.54
C TYR A 387 5.02 7.47 4.80
N PHE A 388 3.76 7.26 4.43
CA PHE A 388 2.96 8.21 3.68
C PHE A 388 1.48 8.19 4.10
N LEU A 389 0.81 9.33 3.95
CA LEU A 389 -0.59 9.57 4.26
C LEU A 389 -1.39 9.73 2.98
N TRP A 390 -2.57 9.13 2.93
CA TRP A 390 -3.51 9.35 1.84
C TRP A 390 -4.26 10.67 2.02
N ASN A 391 -4.21 11.56 1.02
CA ASN A 391 -4.93 12.85 1.05
C ASN A 391 -6.26 12.85 0.28
N GLY A 392 -6.72 11.68 -0.19
CA GLY A 392 -7.90 11.54 -1.06
C GLY A 392 -7.57 11.29 -2.54
N THR A 393 -6.40 11.72 -3.01
CA THR A 393 -5.96 11.56 -4.42
C THR A 393 -4.62 10.85 -4.57
N SER A 394 -3.71 11.06 -3.62
CA SER A 394 -2.34 10.55 -3.67
C SER A 394 -1.77 10.36 -2.27
N TYR A 395 -0.65 9.65 -2.20
CA TYR A 395 0.14 9.52 -0.98
C TYR A 395 1.13 10.66 -0.85
N THR A 396 1.12 11.32 0.30
CA THR A 396 1.94 12.51 0.62
C THR A 396 2.43 12.43 2.06
N ASN A 397 3.27 13.35 2.52
CA ASN A 397 3.71 13.41 3.91
C ASN A 397 2.76 14.22 4.82
N LEU A 398 1.70 14.81 4.27
CA LEU A 398 0.78 15.70 5.00
C LEU A 398 -0.64 15.51 4.50
N THR A 399 -1.61 15.37 5.41
CA THR A 399 -3.03 15.47 5.07
C THR A 399 -3.77 16.30 6.11
N ASN A 400 -4.72 17.12 5.65
CA ASN A 400 -5.63 17.86 6.52
C ASN A 400 -6.99 17.17 6.49
N THR A 401 -7.57 16.98 7.66
CA THR A 401 -8.92 16.41 7.83
C THR A 401 -9.85 17.47 8.40
N SER A 402 -11.13 17.13 8.59
CA SER A 402 -12.08 17.98 9.29
C SER A 402 -11.87 18.00 10.81
N LEU A 403 -11.01 17.12 11.37
CA LEU A 403 -10.81 16.99 12.83
C LEU A 403 -9.40 17.39 13.28
N PHE A 404 -8.39 17.12 12.45
CA PHE A 404 -6.98 17.34 12.78
C PHE A 404 -6.13 17.47 11.51
N ARG A 405 -4.91 17.99 11.69
CA ARG A 405 -3.83 17.92 10.70
C ARG A 405 -2.92 16.74 11.02
N ALA A 406 -2.49 16.02 9.99
CA ALA A 406 -1.61 14.86 10.14
C ALA A 406 -0.38 15.00 9.24
N GLU A 407 0.82 14.84 9.81
CA GLU A 407 2.10 14.93 9.12
C GLU A 407 2.99 13.73 9.45
N ILE A 408 3.78 13.24 8.49
CA ILE A 408 4.84 12.26 8.74
C ILE A 408 6.17 12.98 8.90
N ARG A 409 6.85 12.75 10.02
CA ARG A 409 8.24 13.20 10.25
C ARG A 409 9.11 12.01 10.64
N GLY A 410 9.93 11.55 9.69
CA GLY A 410 10.73 10.34 9.88
C GLY A 410 9.83 9.13 10.09
N GLY A 411 9.95 8.47 11.25
CA GLY A 411 9.15 7.29 11.62
C GLY A 411 7.89 7.58 12.44
N GLU A 412 7.49 8.85 12.58
CA GLU A 412 6.36 9.25 13.43
C GLU A 412 5.23 9.90 12.63
N LEU A 413 4.00 9.57 13.03
CA LEU A 413 2.78 10.28 12.67
C LEU A 413 2.52 11.39 13.69
N LEU A 414 2.63 12.64 13.27
CA LEU A 414 2.33 13.82 14.07
C LEU A 414 0.89 14.27 13.79
N LEU A 415 0.06 14.31 14.82
CA LEU A 415 -1.30 14.84 14.78
C LEU A 415 -1.33 16.19 15.50
N GLY A 416 -2.07 17.16 14.96
CA GLY A 416 -2.40 18.41 15.65
C GLY A 416 -3.89 18.69 15.55
N SER A 417 -4.54 19.04 16.65
CA SER A 417 -5.99 19.29 16.68
C SER A 417 -6.37 20.48 15.81
N LEU A 418 -7.64 20.53 15.43
CA LEU A 418 -8.30 21.80 15.16
C LEU A 418 -9.06 22.21 16.44
N GLU A 419 -9.36 23.49 16.57
CA GLU A 419 -10.08 24.03 17.73
C GLU A 419 -11.54 23.59 17.71
N ASN A 420 -12.05 23.18 18.87
CA ASN A 420 -13.48 22.91 19.13
C ASN A 420 -14.10 21.93 18.13
N VAL A 421 -13.37 20.84 17.83
CA VAL A 421 -13.89 19.76 16.98
C VAL A 421 -13.59 18.40 17.57
N SER A 422 -14.63 17.60 17.60
CA SER A 422 -14.59 16.24 18.07
C SER A 422 -15.04 15.25 17.00
N GLY A 423 -14.79 13.95 17.24
CA GLY A 423 -15.33 12.88 16.42
C GLY A 423 -14.33 11.79 16.09
N THR A 424 -14.61 11.02 15.05
CA THR A 424 -13.80 9.86 14.66
C THR A 424 -13.43 9.93 13.18
N TYR A 425 -12.16 9.67 12.88
CA TYR A 425 -11.63 9.62 11.52
C TYR A 425 -10.79 8.36 11.27
N MET A 426 -10.93 7.78 10.07
CA MET A 426 -10.14 6.63 9.63
C MET A 426 -9.00 7.09 8.74
N LEU A 427 -7.82 7.29 9.32
CA LEU A 427 -6.64 7.78 8.61
C LEU A 427 -5.94 6.64 7.87
N ARG A 428 -5.82 6.73 6.54
CA ARG A 428 -5.11 5.73 5.73
C ARG A 428 -3.62 6.06 5.66
N VAL A 429 -2.80 5.11 6.12
CA VAL A 429 -1.33 5.21 6.18
C VAL A 429 -0.71 4.09 5.35
N MET A 430 0.37 4.37 4.63
CA MET A 430 1.14 3.41 3.83
C MET A 430 2.58 3.37 4.34
N ALA A 431 3.16 2.17 4.43
CA ALA A 431 4.58 1.94 4.58
C ALA A 431 5.17 1.46 3.25
N ARG A 432 6.45 1.82 3.02
CA ARG A 432 7.24 1.40 1.88
C ARG A 432 8.66 1.08 2.33
N ASP A 433 9.18 -0.07 1.91
CA ASP A 433 10.56 -0.48 2.17
C ASP A 433 11.56 0.14 1.18
N ARG A 434 12.83 -0.26 1.29
CA ARG A 434 13.90 0.22 0.40
C ARG A 434 13.78 -0.28 -1.04
N MET A 435 13.12 -1.42 -1.24
CA MET A 435 12.89 -2.04 -2.55
C MET A 435 11.60 -1.55 -3.23
N ARG A 436 10.90 -0.59 -2.61
CA ARG A 436 9.69 0.08 -3.08
C ARG A 436 8.43 -0.77 -3.04
N GLU A 437 8.45 -1.92 -2.39
CA GLU A 437 7.23 -2.65 -2.09
C GLU A 437 6.44 -1.89 -1.01
N THR A 438 5.13 -2.03 -1.02
CA THR A 438 4.26 -1.20 -0.18
C THR A 438 3.15 -2.01 0.47
N ASN A 439 2.75 -1.57 1.65
CA ASN A 439 1.53 -2.03 2.30
C ASN A 439 0.84 -0.87 3.01
N TRP A 440 -0.47 -0.94 3.18
CA TRP A 440 -1.24 0.16 3.76
C TRP A 440 -2.34 -0.32 4.68
N THR A 441 -2.71 0.52 5.65
CA THR A 441 -3.78 0.23 6.60
C THR A 441 -4.46 1.51 7.09
N PHE A 442 -5.48 1.36 7.92
CA PHE A 442 -6.13 2.48 8.60
C PHE A 442 -5.71 2.55 10.07
N ILE A 443 -5.49 3.77 10.57
CA ILE A 443 -5.42 4.11 11.98
C ILE A 443 -6.71 4.88 12.32
N GLN A 444 -7.45 4.40 13.31
CA GLN A 444 -8.63 5.11 13.81
C GLN A 444 -8.18 6.20 14.78
N VAL A 445 -8.46 7.45 14.47
CA VAL A 445 -8.23 8.59 15.37
C VAL A 445 -9.57 9.03 15.92
N ARG A 446 -9.68 9.11 17.25
CA ARG A 446 -10.83 9.62 17.98
C ARG A 446 -10.41 10.89 18.70
N VAL A 447 -11.04 11.99 18.36
CA VAL A 447 -10.96 13.24 19.12
C VAL A 447 -12.19 13.26 20.03
N LEU A 448 -11.95 13.21 21.33
CA LEU A 448 -12.96 13.09 22.36
C LEU A 448 -13.45 14.47 22.76
N GLU A 449 -14.77 14.62 22.85
CA GLU A 449 -15.44 15.84 23.33
C GLU A 449 -14.99 16.16 24.76
N ILE A 450 -14.63 17.42 24.97
CA ILE A 450 -14.49 18.08 26.26
C ILE A 450 -15.41 19.29 26.22
N ASN A 451 -16.32 19.36 27.19
CA ASN A 451 -17.26 20.47 27.30
C ASN A 451 -16.56 21.84 27.33
N ASP A 452 -16.86 22.65 26.34
CA ASP A 452 -16.53 24.07 26.21
C ASP A 452 -17.74 24.94 26.57
N PRO A 453 -17.53 26.09 27.24
CA PRO A 453 -18.63 26.98 27.58
C PRO A 453 -19.24 27.64 26.34
N PRO A 454 -20.52 28.06 26.41
CA PRO A 454 -21.15 28.80 25.33
C PRO A 454 -20.38 30.09 25.01
N ALA A 455 -20.21 30.36 23.72
CA ALA A 455 -19.51 31.52 23.20
C ALA A 455 -20.48 32.61 22.70
N LEU A 456 -20.08 33.87 22.85
CA LEU A 456 -20.84 35.01 22.34
C LEU A 456 -20.33 35.40 20.95
N LEU A 457 -21.24 35.65 20.02
CA LEU A 457 -20.92 36.08 18.67
C LEU A 457 -20.64 37.61 18.62
N ASP A 458 -19.73 38.02 17.73
CA ASP A 458 -19.31 39.43 17.58
C ASP A 458 -20.47 40.34 17.13
N GLY A 459 -20.56 41.55 17.72
CA GLY A 459 -21.59 42.56 17.39
C GLY A 459 -22.66 42.79 18.46
N GLN A 460 -22.35 42.52 19.73
CA GLN A 460 -23.30 42.51 20.85
C GLN A 460 -24.31 43.68 20.86
N GLY A 461 -25.58 43.31 20.63
CA GLY A 461 -26.66 43.52 21.58
C GLY A 461 -27.23 44.93 21.72
N ASN A 462 -26.95 45.86 20.82
CA ASN A 462 -27.65 47.14 20.83
C ASN A 462 -29.00 47.00 20.13
N VAL A 463 -30.07 47.22 20.88
CA VAL A 463 -31.43 47.05 20.40
C VAL A 463 -32.17 48.35 20.61
N THR A 464 -32.81 48.84 19.56
CA THR A 464 -33.61 50.06 19.63
C THR A 464 -35.00 49.78 19.11
N PHE A 465 -36.01 50.08 19.91
CA PHE A 465 -37.42 49.95 19.51
C PHE A 465 -38.24 51.05 20.18
N ASN A 466 -39.47 51.23 19.71
CA ASN A 466 -40.38 52.24 20.19
C ASN A 466 -41.16 51.73 21.43
N GLU A 467 -41.45 52.61 22.38
CA GLU A 467 -42.32 52.27 23.51
C GLU A 467 -43.71 51.81 23.05
N GLY A 468 -44.38 50.97 23.84
CA GLY A 468 -45.64 50.33 23.45
C GLY A 468 -45.52 49.23 22.38
N PHE A 469 -44.34 49.00 21.78
CA PHE A 469 -44.10 47.92 20.82
C PHE A 469 -43.32 46.73 21.40
N THR A 470 -43.44 45.57 20.74
CA THR A 470 -42.66 44.37 21.06
C THR A 470 -41.54 44.17 20.04
N GLN A 471 -40.31 44.02 20.52
CA GLN A 471 -39.14 43.69 19.73
C GLN A 471 -38.91 42.17 19.71
N PHE A 472 -38.65 41.62 18.52
CA PHE A 472 -38.22 40.23 18.33
C PHE A 472 -36.70 40.15 18.20
N MET A 473 -36.07 39.16 18.85
CA MET A 473 -34.65 38.89 18.70
C MET A 473 -34.38 37.40 18.51
N ASP A 474 -33.61 37.08 17.49
CA ASP A 474 -33.09 35.74 17.24
C ASP A 474 -31.80 35.52 18.05
N LEU A 475 -31.80 34.53 18.93
CA LEU A 475 -30.67 34.26 19.82
C LEU A 475 -29.54 33.50 19.11
N SER A 476 -29.82 32.84 17.97
CA SER A 476 -28.82 32.14 17.18
C SER A 476 -27.76 33.07 16.55
N HIS A 477 -28.04 34.37 16.52
CA HIS A 477 -27.11 35.39 16.03
C HIS A 477 -26.24 35.98 17.16
N LEU A 478 -26.50 35.62 18.42
CA LEU A 478 -25.84 36.20 19.59
C LEU A 478 -25.00 35.18 20.36
N ILE A 479 -25.38 33.92 20.31
CA ILE A 479 -24.82 32.83 21.11
C ILE A 479 -24.52 31.65 20.17
N THR A 480 -23.42 30.96 20.43
CA THR A 480 -23.09 29.67 19.82
C THR A 480 -22.50 28.75 20.88
N ASP A 481 -22.58 27.46 20.67
CA ASP A 481 -21.91 26.44 21.46
C ASP A 481 -21.38 25.37 20.49
N CYS A 482 -20.19 24.84 20.75
CA CYS A 482 -19.57 23.85 19.86
C CYS A 482 -19.93 22.41 20.23
N ASP A 483 -20.32 22.17 21.47
CA ASP A 483 -20.67 20.84 21.99
C ASP A 483 -22.18 20.62 22.01
N ASP A 484 -22.93 21.65 22.40
CA ASP A 484 -24.38 21.57 22.60
C ASP A 484 -25.16 22.29 21.49
N ALA A 485 -26.34 21.76 21.15
CA ALA A 485 -27.25 22.51 20.31
C ALA A 485 -27.81 23.72 21.08
N LEU A 486 -28.06 24.85 20.39
CA LEU A 486 -28.62 26.06 21.03
C LEU A 486 -29.93 25.82 21.80
N SER A 487 -30.73 24.84 21.38
CA SER A 487 -31.96 24.44 22.07
C SER A 487 -31.75 23.72 23.40
N GLU A 488 -30.53 23.21 23.64
CA GLU A 488 -30.14 22.46 24.84
C GLU A 488 -29.55 23.37 25.92
N LEU A 489 -29.19 24.61 25.57
CA LEU A 489 -28.69 25.62 26.50
C LEU A 489 -29.79 26.11 27.47
N GLU A 490 -29.39 26.42 28.70
CA GLU A 490 -30.24 27.10 29.67
C GLU A 490 -29.99 28.60 29.65
N ILE A 491 -31.01 29.39 29.27
CA ILE A 491 -30.94 30.85 29.26
C ILE A 491 -31.81 31.42 30.37
N THR A 492 -31.19 32.17 31.29
CA THR A 492 -31.88 32.79 32.43
C THR A 492 -31.66 34.30 32.45
N VAL A 493 -32.71 35.04 32.82
CA VAL A 493 -32.63 36.50 32.99
C VAL A 493 -32.03 36.80 34.35
N ILE A 494 -30.89 37.51 34.36
CA ILE A 494 -30.24 38.01 35.58
C ILE A 494 -30.87 39.36 35.97
N SER A 495 -31.00 40.28 35.01
CA SER A 495 -31.61 41.60 35.22
C SER A 495 -32.26 42.12 33.94
N ALA A 496 -33.44 42.74 34.07
CA ALA A 496 -34.22 43.32 32.98
C ALA A 496 -34.97 44.58 33.48
N GLU A 497 -34.23 45.63 33.83
CA GLU A 497 -34.86 46.86 34.33
C GLU A 497 -35.72 47.52 33.26
N HIS A 498 -36.95 47.92 33.61
CA HIS A 498 -37.94 48.50 32.69
C HIS A 498 -38.38 47.59 31.52
N LEU A 499 -38.02 46.30 31.55
CA LEU A 499 -38.23 45.37 30.45
C LEU A 499 -38.98 44.13 30.91
N VAL A 500 -39.91 43.67 30.08
CA VAL A 500 -40.41 42.30 30.15
C VAL A 500 -39.79 41.48 29.04
N THR A 501 -39.32 40.29 29.42
CA THR A 501 -38.57 39.38 28.56
C THR A 501 -39.27 38.03 28.48
N ILE A 502 -39.55 37.54 27.27
CA ILE A 502 -40.11 36.22 27.03
C ILE A 502 -39.17 35.45 26.11
N ILE A 503 -38.53 34.41 26.64
CA ILE A 503 -37.58 33.56 25.89
C ILE A 503 -38.30 32.28 25.45
N HIS A 504 -38.15 31.93 24.18
CA HIS A 504 -38.65 30.71 23.59
C HIS A 504 -37.49 29.80 23.22
N MET A 505 -37.31 28.73 23.99
CA MET A 505 -36.35 27.66 23.67
C MET A 505 -36.96 26.74 22.62
N THR A 506 -36.54 26.94 21.37
CA THR A 506 -36.86 26.06 20.23
C THR A 506 -35.54 25.67 19.54
N PRO A 507 -35.53 24.77 18.53
CA PRO A 507 -34.33 24.51 17.73
C PRO A 507 -33.62 25.78 17.24
N ASP A 508 -34.40 26.82 16.94
CA ASP A 508 -33.93 28.17 16.67
C ASP A 508 -34.41 29.10 17.80
N PRO A 509 -33.67 29.26 18.91
CA PRO A 509 -34.15 30.00 20.06
C PRO A 509 -34.29 31.49 19.76
N PHE A 510 -35.35 32.11 20.27
CA PHE A 510 -35.63 33.53 20.08
C PHE A 510 -36.26 34.12 21.33
N MET A 511 -36.32 35.45 21.41
CA MET A 511 -36.95 36.16 22.51
C MET A 511 -37.75 37.37 22.05
N TYR A 512 -38.76 37.72 22.86
CA TYR A 512 -39.51 38.96 22.75
C TYR A 512 -39.16 39.91 23.90
N LEU A 513 -39.02 41.19 23.58
CA LEU A 513 -38.71 42.27 24.50
C LEU A 513 -39.76 43.38 24.38
N TYR A 514 -40.24 43.92 25.49
CA TYR A 514 -41.10 45.11 25.52
C TYR A 514 -40.93 45.87 26.84
N SER A 515 -41.31 47.16 26.87
CA SER A 515 -41.27 47.95 28.10
C SER A 515 -42.30 47.45 29.13
N GLU A 516 -41.92 47.41 30.40
CA GLU A 516 -42.85 47.04 31.49
C GLU A 516 -43.98 48.07 31.63
N ASP A 517 -43.62 49.35 31.49
CA ASP A 517 -44.54 50.48 31.38
C ASP A 517 -44.63 50.90 29.90
N PRO A 518 -45.81 50.83 29.26
CA PRO A 518 -45.98 51.19 27.85
C PRO A 518 -45.50 52.59 27.48
N GLU A 519 -45.47 53.52 28.44
CA GLU A 519 -45.09 54.94 28.27
C GLU A 519 -43.65 55.23 28.78
N TRP A 520 -42.87 54.19 29.08
CA TRP A 520 -41.48 54.35 29.48
C TRP A 520 -40.54 54.30 28.26
N PHE A 521 -39.77 55.37 28.11
CA PHE A 521 -38.67 55.48 27.15
C PHE A 521 -37.34 55.82 27.86
N GLY A 522 -36.22 55.44 27.23
CA GLY A 522 -34.88 55.64 27.79
C GLY A 522 -33.88 54.52 27.45
N GLU A 523 -32.69 54.61 28.03
CA GLU A 523 -31.67 53.56 27.93
C GLU A 523 -31.76 52.61 29.13
N THR A 524 -31.70 51.31 28.88
CA THR A 524 -31.65 50.24 29.88
C THR A 524 -30.77 49.09 29.38
N SER A 525 -30.56 48.07 30.21
CA SER A 525 -29.78 46.89 29.85
C SER A 525 -30.44 45.60 30.30
N LEU A 526 -30.28 44.56 29.49
CA LEU A 526 -30.70 43.20 29.78
C LEU A 526 -29.46 42.31 29.95
N LEU A 527 -29.36 41.64 31.10
CA LEU A 527 -28.32 40.65 31.38
C LEU A 527 -28.91 39.25 31.37
N LEU A 528 -28.38 38.39 30.51
CA LEU A 528 -28.73 36.98 30.41
C LEU A 528 -27.55 36.10 30.83
N ARG A 529 -27.82 35.04 31.59
CA ARG A 529 -26.86 33.94 31.81
C ARG A 529 -27.21 32.79 30.88
N VAL A 530 -26.24 32.35 30.11
CA VAL A 530 -26.33 31.20 29.20
C VAL A 530 -25.47 30.09 29.79
N VAL A 531 -26.03 28.89 29.93
CA VAL A 531 -25.36 27.73 30.52
C VAL A 531 -25.51 26.55 29.58
N ASP A 532 -24.41 25.83 29.34
CA ASP A 532 -24.41 24.57 28.60
C ASP A 532 -24.94 23.39 29.44
N THR A 533 -24.97 22.20 28.85
CA THR A 533 -25.39 20.99 29.56
C THR A 533 -24.31 20.45 30.51
N GLY A 534 -23.05 20.87 30.34
CA GLY A 534 -21.93 20.62 31.27
C GLY A 534 -21.94 21.47 32.54
N GLY A 535 -22.74 22.54 32.58
CA GLY A 535 -22.87 23.49 33.67
C GLY A 535 -21.94 24.71 33.60
N GLU A 536 -21.10 24.82 32.56
CA GLU A 536 -20.33 26.04 32.30
C GLU A 536 -21.19 27.09 31.58
N GLY A 537 -20.78 28.35 31.59
CA GLY A 537 -21.65 29.41 31.10
C GLY A 537 -21.03 30.78 30.97
N VAL A 538 -21.70 31.62 30.18
CA VAL A 538 -21.30 32.99 29.86
C VAL A 538 -22.42 33.97 30.20
N VAL A 539 -22.07 35.25 30.34
CA VAL A 539 -23.04 36.34 30.55
C VAL A 539 -23.11 37.20 29.30
N LEU A 540 -24.31 37.31 28.73
CA LEU A 540 -24.63 38.17 27.61
C LEU A 540 -25.24 39.48 28.12
N ASN A 541 -24.69 40.61 27.68
CA ASN A 541 -25.20 41.94 27.96
C ASN A 541 -25.79 42.57 26.69
N ILE A 542 -27.06 42.98 26.75
CA ILE A 542 -27.80 43.60 25.66
C ILE A 542 -28.14 45.02 26.11
N SER A 543 -27.64 46.04 25.40
CA SER A 543 -27.99 47.44 25.66
C SER A 543 -29.25 47.79 24.88
N VAL A 544 -30.24 48.35 25.56
CA VAL A 544 -31.57 48.58 25.00
C VAL A 544 -31.89 50.06 25.07
N THR A 545 -32.31 50.64 23.94
CA THR A 545 -32.80 52.02 23.86
C THR A 545 -34.26 51.99 23.45
N ILE A 546 -35.16 52.43 24.33
CA ILE A 546 -36.58 52.58 24.02
C ILE A 546 -36.83 54.03 23.61
N LEU A 547 -37.37 54.21 22.40
CA LEU A 547 -37.66 55.52 21.84
C LEU A 547 -39.10 55.94 22.19
N PRO A 548 -39.32 57.22 22.51
CA PRO A 548 -40.65 57.73 22.77
C PRO A 548 -41.54 57.67 21.51
N VAL A 549 -42.84 57.48 21.71
CA VAL A 549 -43.88 57.51 20.68
C VAL A 549 -44.93 58.52 21.09
N GLU A 550 -45.26 59.44 20.20
CA GLU A 550 -46.28 60.46 20.44
C GLU A 550 -47.65 59.84 20.82
N ASP A 551 -48.15 60.23 21.99
CA ASP A 551 -49.43 59.84 22.57
C ASP A 551 -50.49 60.95 22.46
N ALA A 552 -51.76 60.58 22.59
CA ALA A 552 -52.86 61.54 22.56
C ALA A 552 -53.16 62.08 23.97
N PRO A 553 -53.49 63.38 24.12
CA PRO A 553 -53.83 63.93 25.41
C PRO A 553 -55.10 63.28 25.99
N VAL A 554 -55.04 62.93 27.27
CA VAL A 554 -56.13 62.28 28.01
C VAL A 554 -56.98 63.33 28.73
N LEU A 555 -58.30 63.31 28.51
CA LEU A 555 -59.24 64.22 29.19
C LEU A 555 -59.77 63.62 30.51
N MET A 556 -59.74 64.42 31.57
CA MET A 556 -60.21 64.11 32.94
C MET A 556 -61.26 65.13 33.42
N ILE A 557 -62.25 65.40 32.58
CA ILE A 557 -63.27 66.42 32.86
C ILE A 557 -64.30 65.90 33.89
N PRO A 558 -64.67 66.66 34.92
CA PRO A 558 -65.77 66.30 35.83
C PRO A 558 -67.12 66.18 35.10
N ASN A 559 -67.84 65.08 35.33
CA ASN A 559 -69.12 64.79 34.67
C ASN A 559 -70.25 65.79 34.99
N VAL A 560 -70.19 66.44 36.16
CA VAL A 560 -71.17 67.42 36.60
C VAL A 560 -70.43 68.55 37.32
N ILE A 561 -70.80 69.78 36.99
CA ILE A 561 -70.35 70.98 37.68
C ILE A 561 -71.60 71.69 38.19
N ASP A 562 -71.84 71.61 39.49
CA ASP A 562 -72.94 72.37 40.11
C ASP A 562 -72.58 73.84 40.23
N MET A 563 -73.54 74.71 39.92
CA MET A 563 -73.38 76.15 40.00
C MET A 563 -74.65 76.78 40.56
N THR A 564 -74.46 77.83 41.35
CA THR A 564 -75.57 78.63 41.87
C THR A 564 -75.95 79.66 40.82
N GLU A 565 -77.25 79.81 40.57
CA GLU A 565 -77.79 80.86 39.69
C GLU A 565 -77.26 82.25 40.11
N ASP A 566 -76.95 83.08 39.11
CA ASP A 566 -76.43 84.45 39.25
C ASP A 566 -75.10 84.62 40.01
N VAL A 567 -74.37 83.52 40.26
CA VAL A 567 -73.03 83.54 40.88
C VAL A 567 -71.98 83.07 39.88
N GLY A 568 -71.02 83.95 39.55
CA GLY A 568 -69.85 83.57 38.76
C GLY A 568 -68.97 82.57 39.50
N ARG A 569 -68.52 81.51 38.82
CA ARG A 569 -67.62 80.49 39.35
C ARG A 569 -66.39 80.38 38.47
N THR A 570 -65.21 80.54 39.04
CA THR A 570 -63.94 80.22 38.39
C THR A 570 -63.63 78.75 38.64
N LEU A 571 -63.24 78.03 37.59
CA LEU A 571 -62.83 76.64 37.66
C LEU A 571 -61.36 76.56 37.30
N ASN A 572 -60.56 75.89 38.13
CA ASN A 572 -59.23 75.48 37.71
C ASN A 572 -59.38 74.23 36.84
N VAL A 573 -59.06 74.37 35.56
CA VAL A 573 -59.16 73.32 34.56
C VAL A 573 -57.81 72.67 34.26
N SER A 574 -56.72 73.11 34.89
CA SER A 574 -55.35 72.60 34.61
C SER A 574 -55.17 71.11 34.91
N ALA A 575 -56.10 70.50 35.65
CA ALA A 575 -56.12 69.07 35.97
C ALA A 575 -57.16 68.29 35.13
N TRP A 576 -57.80 68.91 34.14
CA TRP A 576 -58.82 68.28 33.31
C TRP A 576 -58.24 67.59 32.08
N TRP A 577 -56.94 67.67 31.90
CA TRP A 577 -56.22 66.95 30.87
C TRP A 577 -54.81 66.63 31.37
N SER A 578 -54.20 65.62 30.78
CA SER A 578 -52.78 65.30 30.92
C SER A 578 -52.29 64.72 29.61
N ASP A 579 -51.05 65.04 29.24
CA ASP A 579 -50.36 64.35 28.15
C ASP A 579 -49.29 63.43 28.77
N PRO A 580 -49.23 62.14 28.37
CA PRO A 580 -48.12 61.27 28.74
C PRO A 580 -46.75 61.80 28.27
N ASP A 581 -46.71 62.55 27.17
CA ASP A 581 -45.47 63.09 26.61
C ASP A 581 -44.98 64.36 27.34
N PRO A 582 -43.76 64.36 27.91
CA PRO A 582 -43.25 65.52 28.64
C PRO A 582 -42.81 66.65 27.71
N GLY A 583 -43.40 67.84 27.90
CA GLY A 583 -43.00 69.08 27.21
C GLY A 583 -43.86 69.47 26.01
N GLU A 584 -44.90 68.69 25.72
CA GLU A 584 -45.96 68.99 24.75
C GLU A 584 -46.72 70.28 25.11
N VAL A 585 -47.06 71.09 24.09
CA VAL A 585 -47.88 72.30 24.25
C VAL A 585 -49.29 72.00 23.79
N LEU A 586 -50.20 71.81 24.74
CA LEU A 586 -51.60 71.51 24.47
C LEU A 586 -52.42 72.76 24.15
N GLU A 587 -53.14 72.75 23.04
CA GLU A 587 -54.15 73.76 22.71
C GLU A 587 -55.54 73.33 23.20
N VAL A 588 -56.15 74.11 24.11
CA VAL A 588 -57.45 73.79 24.70
C VAL A 588 -58.53 74.73 24.17
N THR A 589 -59.55 74.15 23.53
CA THR A 589 -60.76 74.88 23.08
C THR A 589 -61.98 74.45 23.90
N VAL A 590 -62.66 75.41 24.54
CA VAL A 590 -63.89 75.17 25.31
C VAL A 590 -65.10 75.70 24.55
N ASN A 591 -66.02 74.81 24.19
CA ASN A 591 -67.31 75.16 23.56
C ASN A 591 -68.46 74.95 24.53
N VAL A 592 -69.34 75.95 24.67
CA VAL A 592 -70.47 75.94 25.60
C VAL A 592 -71.77 76.19 24.85
N SER A 593 -72.76 75.31 25.01
CA SER A 593 -74.06 75.39 24.33
C SER A 593 -75.13 76.22 25.05
N GLY A 594 -74.75 76.97 26.10
CA GLY A 594 -75.61 77.93 26.81
C GLY A 594 -74.89 78.61 27.98
N GLY A 595 -74.88 79.96 28.02
CA GLY A 595 -74.17 80.78 29.02
C GLY A 595 -73.09 81.70 28.41
N LYS A 596 -72.48 82.58 29.21
CA LYS A 596 -71.27 83.35 28.84
C LYS A 596 -70.07 82.74 29.58
N VAL A 597 -69.04 82.35 28.84
CA VAL A 597 -67.76 81.85 29.40
C VAL A 597 -66.62 82.69 28.85
N GLY A 598 -65.63 82.97 29.71
CA GLY A 598 -64.33 83.51 29.34
C GLY A 598 -63.23 82.61 29.91
N LEU A 599 -62.21 82.33 29.11
CA LEU A 599 -60.97 81.72 29.58
C LEU A 599 -60.01 82.86 29.90
N GLU A 600 -59.52 82.92 31.13
CA GLU A 600 -58.40 83.80 31.49
C GLU A 600 -57.17 82.91 31.68
N PRO A 601 -56.00 83.27 31.11
CA PRO A 601 -54.77 82.52 31.34
C PRO A 601 -54.41 82.57 32.83
N TYR A 602 -54.07 81.42 33.40
CA TYR A 602 -53.48 81.35 34.73
C TYR A 602 -52.08 81.99 34.62
N LEU A 603 -51.91 83.20 35.17
CA LEU A 603 -50.60 83.81 35.35
C LEU A 603 -50.07 83.37 36.72
N ASP A 604 -49.19 82.37 36.71
CA ASP A 604 -48.08 82.25 37.66
C ASP A 604 -46.80 81.90 36.88
#